data_AF-A0A328A2N2-F1
#
_entry.id   AF-A0A328A2N2-F1
#
_cell.length_a   1.000
_cell.length_b   1.000
_cell.length_c   1.000
_cell.angle_alpha   90.00
_cell.angle_beta   90.00
_cell.angle_gamma   90.00
#
_symmetry.space_group_name_H-M   'P 1'
#
loop_
_entity.id
_entity.type
_entity.pdbx_description
1 polymer ?
#
loop_
_entity_poly.entity_id
_entity_poly.type
_entity_poly.pdbx_seq_one_letter_code
_entity_poly.pdbx_strand_id
1 'polypeptide(L)'
;MIIRINRFCICISLILYFNIFVPFDSQAESLKEEKYYTIMVDNNKEFSKIKKIISKYNSKVVYEVQELYILQIKGSESDVQKIKKNLKYL
;
A
#
# COMPACT_ATOMS: atom_id res chain seq x y z
N MET A 1 0.88 -12.28 -58.44
CA MET A 1 0.92 -13.23 -57.30
C MET A 1 -0.06 -12.72 -56.25
N ILE A 2 -1.27 -13.29 -56.20
CA ILE A 2 -2.33 -12.83 -55.29
C ILE A 2 -2.12 -13.55 -53.96
N ILE A 3 -1.66 -12.81 -52.95
CA ILE A 3 -1.48 -13.35 -51.59
C ILE A 3 -2.87 -13.53 -50.99
N ARG A 4 -3.36 -14.77 -50.92
CA ARG A 4 -4.56 -15.12 -50.16
C ARG A 4 -4.23 -15.00 -48.67
N ILE A 5 -4.48 -13.82 -48.10
CA ILE A 5 -4.35 -13.59 -46.67
C ILE A 5 -5.47 -14.36 -45.96
N ASN A 6 -5.07 -15.40 -45.23
CA ASN A 6 -5.97 -16.23 -44.45
C ASN A 6 -6.48 -15.42 -43.25
N ARG A 7 -7.81 -15.36 -43.06
CA ARG A 7 -8.45 -14.60 -41.96
C ARG A 7 -7.88 -14.99 -40.59
N PHE A 8 -7.44 -16.23 -40.45
CA PHE A 8 -6.76 -16.74 -39.25
C PHE A 8 -5.42 -16.04 -38.95
N CYS A 9 -4.63 -15.71 -39.98
CA CYS A 9 -3.36 -15.00 -39.82
C CYS A 9 -3.56 -13.55 -39.36
N ILE A 10 -4.66 -12.90 -39.77
CA ILE A 10 -5.01 -11.54 -39.32
C ILE A 10 -5.38 -11.54 -37.83
N CYS A 11 -6.14 -12.53 -37.38
CA CYS A 11 -6.51 -12.67 -35.97
C CYS A 11 -5.27 -12.85 -35.08
N ILE A 12 -4.31 -13.68 -35.51
CA ILE A 12 -3.06 -13.91 -34.77
C ILE A 12 -2.21 -12.64 -34.70
N SER A 13 -2.10 -11.89 -35.81
CA SER A 13 -1.33 -10.63 -35.80
C SER A 13 -1.95 -9.57 -34.88
N LEU A 14 -3.29 -9.53 -34.79
CA LEU A 14 -3.99 -8.60 -33.89
C LEU A 14 -3.75 -8.96 -32.41
N ILE A 15 -3.77 -10.24 -32.07
CA ILE A 15 -3.50 -10.72 -30.71
C ILE A 15 -2.04 -10.41 -30.31
N LEU A 16 -1.08 -10.66 -31.21
CA LEU A 16 0.33 -10.36 -30.96
C LEU A 16 0.58 -8.85 -30.80
N TYR A 17 -0.06 -8.02 -31.62
CA TYR A 17 0.02 -6.57 -31.50
C TYR A 17 -0.54 -6.06 -30.16
N PHE A 18 -1.65 -6.65 -29.69
CA PHE A 18 -2.26 -6.30 -28.41
C PHE A 18 -1.33 -6.60 -27.21
N ASN A 19 -0.54 -7.68 -27.29
CA ASN A 19 0.42 -8.05 -26.23
C ASN A 19 1.66 -7.13 -26.18
N ILE A 20 1.99 -6.42 -27.26
CA ILE A 20 3.12 -5.49 -27.31
C ILE A 20 2.71 -4.09 -26.80
N PHE A 21 1.45 -3.70 -27.04
CA PHE A 21 0.95 -2.35 -26.73
C PHE A 21 0.32 -2.19 -25.34
N VAL A 22 -0.08 -3.28 -24.70
CA VAL A 22 -0.53 -3.23 -23.30
C VAL A 22 0.71 -3.41 -22.43
N PRO A 23 1.22 -2.36 -21.75
CA PRO A 23 2.11 -2.59 -20.64
C PRO A 23 1.32 -3.41 -19.63
N PHE A 24 1.62 -4.72 -19.58
CA PHE A 24 1.09 -5.60 -18.56
C PHE A 24 1.83 -5.25 -17.26
N ASP A 25 1.48 -4.10 -16.70
CA ASP A 25 1.74 -3.80 -15.30
C ASP A 25 0.86 -4.76 -14.49
N SER A 26 1.37 -5.98 -14.32
CA SER A 26 0.91 -6.96 -13.34
C SER A 26 1.13 -6.49 -11.90
N GLN A 27 1.50 -5.23 -11.71
CA GLN A 27 1.11 -4.49 -10.53
C GLN A 27 -0.40 -4.31 -10.60
N ALA A 28 -1.11 -5.39 -10.27
CA ALA A 28 -2.26 -5.26 -9.39
C ALA A 28 -1.75 -4.38 -8.25
N GLU A 29 -1.97 -3.07 -8.38
CA GLU A 29 -2.04 -2.18 -7.24
C GLU A 29 -3.10 -2.83 -6.37
N SER A 30 -2.64 -3.68 -5.46
CA SER A 30 -3.31 -3.90 -4.20
C SER A 30 -3.58 -2.49 -3.72
N LEU A 31 -4.78 -1.98 -4.02
CA LEU A 31 -5.40 -0.85 -3.34
C LEU A 31 -4.93 -0.99 -1.92
N LYS A 32 -3.99 -0.15 -1.49
CA LYS A 32 -3.30 -0.32 -0.21
C LYS A 32 -4.40 -0.13 0.83
N GLU A 33 -5.04 -1.23 1.21
CA GLU A 33 -6.23 -1.20 2.03
C GLU A 33 -5.83 -0.51 3.33
N GLU A 34 -6.40 0.67 3.54
CA GLU A 34 -6.21 1.38 4.78
C GLU A 34 -7.02 0.67 5.86
N LYS A 35 -6.31 0.09 6.83
CA LYS A 35 -6.90 -0.60 7.97
C LYS A 35 -6.71 0.23 9.23
N TYR A 36 -7.49 -0.10 10.25
CA TYR A 36 -7.38 0.49 11.58
C TYR A 36 -6.49 -0.37 12.46
N TYR A 37 -5.50 0.25 13.09
CA TYR A 37 -4.56 -0.41 14.00
C TYR A 37 -4.56 0.31 15.34
N THR A 38 -4.57 -0.45 16.42
CA THR A 38 -4.43 0.05 17.78
C THR A 38 -3.01 -0.15 18.25
N ILE A 39 -2.40 0.90 18.77
CA ILE A 39 -1.08 0.90 19.37
C ILE A 39 -1.25 1.25 20.85
N MET A 40 -0.74 0.39 21.71
CA MET A 40 -0.61 0.63 23.14
C MET A 40 0.83 1.04 23.42
N VAL A 41 1.02 2.06 24.25
CA VAL A 41 2.32 2.66 24.55
C VAL A 41 2.62 2.56 26.03
N ASP A 42 3.89 2.39 26.41
CA ASP A 42 4.25 2.13 27.82
C ASP A 42 4.20 3.38 28.71
N ASN A 43 4.39 4.58 28.16
CA ASN A 43 4.37 5.83 28.93
C ASN A 43 4.08 7.09 28.09
N ASN A 44 3.85 8.22 28.77
CA ASN A 44 3.49 9.48 28.13
C ASN A 44 4.63 10.09 27.26
N LYS A 45 5.91 9.88 27.63
CA LYS A 45 7.03 10.37 26.82
C LYS A 45 7.05 9.65 25.46
N GLU A 46 6.87 8.34 25.48
CA GLU A 46 6.73 7.49 24.30
C GLU A 46 5.53 7.92 23.45
N PHE A 47 4.38 8.18 24.07
CA PHE A 47 3.14 8.61 23.39
C PHE A 47 3.37 9.80 22.44
N SER A 48 4.07 10.84 22.91
CA SER A 48 4.39 12.01 22.09
C SER A 48 5.36 11.71 20.93
N LYS A 49 6.31 10.80 21.13
CA LYS A 49 7.25 10.36 20.09
C LYS A 49 6.53 9.56 19.01
N ILE A 50 5.64 8.65 19.40
CA ILE A 50 4.86 7.83 18.46
C ILE A 50 4.04 8.71 17.52
N LYS A 51 3.36 9.74 18.03
CA LYS A 51 2.60 10.70 17.19
C LYS A 51 3.49 11.38 16.15
N LYS A 52 4.71 11.79 16.53
CA LYS A 52 5.70 12.37 15.59
C LYS A 52 6.23 11.38 14.56
N ILE A 53 6.28 10.09 14.90
CA ILE A 53 6.69 9.04 13.96
C ILE A 53 5.57 8.79 12.96
N ILE A 54 4.33 8.62 13.44
CA ILE A 54 3.15 8.41 12.59
C ILE A 54 3.01 9.53 11.57
N SER A 55 3.21 10.79 11.96
CA SER A 55 3.11 11.94 11.05
C SER A 55 4.14 11.97 9.93
N LYS A 56 5.20 11.15 9.98
CA LYS A 56 6.18 11.00 8.90
C LYS A 56 5.75 10.00 7.83
N TYR A 57 4.70 9.22 8.09
CA TYR A 57 4.16 8.22 7.18
C TYR A 57 2.77 8.62 6.69
N ASN A 58 2.28 7.94 5.65
CA ASN A 58 0.94 8.15 5.13
C ASN A 58 -0.13 7.47 6.03
N SER A 59 -0.03 7.68 7.34
CA SER A 59 -0.92 7.11 8.36
C SER A 59 -1.47 8.24 9.22
N LYS A 60 -2.73 8.14 9.61
CA LYS A 60 -3.43 9.19 10.36
C LYS A 60 -3.89 8.66 11.71
N VAL A 61 -3.62 9.40 12.79
CA VAL A 61 -4.25 9.15 14.09
C VAL A 61 -5.73 9.49 13.98
N VAL A 62 -6.60 8.53 14.27
CA VAL A 62 -8.07 8.69 14.20
C VAL A 62 -8.73 8.71 15.58
N TYR A 63 -8.07 8.15 16.59
CA TYR A 63 -8.55 8.15 17.96
C TYR A 63 -7.39 8.07 18.94
N GLU A 64 -7.54 8.68 20.12
CA GLU A 64 -6.54 8.62 21.19
C GLU A 64 -7.20 8.61 22.57
N VAL A 65 -6.64 7.81 23.48
CA VAL A 65 -6.97 7.77 24.90
C VAL A 65 -5.67 7.95 25.68
N GLN A 66 -5.39 9.18 26.12
CA GLN A 66 -4.09 9.55 26.67
C GLN A 66 -3.85 8.91 28.04
N GLU A 67 -4.90 8.78 28.85
CA GLU A 67 -4.88 8.20 30.20
C GLU A 67 -4.51 6.72 30.18
N LEU A 68 -4.80 6.04 29.08
CA LEU A 68 -4.50 4.63 28.87
C LEU A 68 -3.30 4.40 27.95
N TYR A 69 -2.69 5.47 27.44
CA TYR A 69 -1.63 5.41 26.44
C TYR A 69 -2.02 4.56 25.21
N ILE A 70 -3.24 4.75 24.71
CA ILE A 70 -3.76 4.04 23.53
C ILE A 70 -3.96 5.03 22.40
N LEU A 71 -3.54 4.65 21.19
CA LEU A 71 -3.78 5.42 19.97
C LEU A 71 -4.20 4.51 18.83
N GLN A 72 -5.21 4.94 18.09
CA GLN A 72 -5.69 4.26 16.90
C GLN A 72 -5.24 5.03 15.66
N ILE A 73 -4.67 4.29 14.70
CA ILE A 73 -4.21 4.84 13.43
C ILE A 73 -4.93 4.16 12.27
N LYS A 74 -5.19 4.95 11.21
CA LYS A 74 -5.62 4.47 9.91
C LYS A 74 -4.45 4.56 8.95
N GLY A 75 -4.11 3.46 8.27
CA GLY A 75 -2.99 3.44 7.33
C GLY A 75 -2.80 2.09 6.65
N SER A 76 -1.86 2.03 5.71
CA SER A 76 -1.49 0.78 5.05
C SER A 76 -0.68 -0.12 5.98
N GLU A 77 -0.80 -1.44 5.83
CA GLU A 77 0.01 -2.39 6.61
C GLU A 77 1.52 -2.11 6.48
N SER A 78 1.96 -1.75 5.27
CA SER A 78 3.37 -1.43 4.98
C SER A 78 3.89 -0.24 5.79
N ASP A 79 3.05 0.77 6.04
CA ASP A 79 3.43 1.94 6.83
C ASP A 79 3.42 1.62 8.32
N VAL A 80 2.44 0.84 8.79
CA VAL A 80 2.40 0.38 10.18
C VAL A 80 3.58 -0.51 10.53
N GLN A 81 4.04 -1.36 9.62
CA GLN A 81 5.25 -2.15 9.84
C GLN A 81 6.51 -1.26 9.95
N LYS A 82 6.62 -0.19 9.15
CA LYS A 82 7.73 0.79 9.27
C LYS A 82 7.67 1.55 10.60
N ILE A 83 6.48 1.93 11.04
CA ILE A 83 6.25 2.56 12.35
C ILE A 83 6.72 1.59 13.44
N LYS A 84 6.23 0.34 13.46
CA LYS A 84 6.62 -0.69 14.43
C LYS A 84 8.14 -0.91 14.48
N LYS A 85 8.80 -0.93 13.32
CA LYS A 85 10.26 -1.07 13.27
C LYS A 85 10.95 0.09 13.97
N ASN A 86 10.53 1.34 13.74
CA ASN A 86 11.11 2.51 14.42
C ASN A 86 10.83 2.53 15.94
N LEU A 87 9.71 1.95 16.38
CA LEU A 87 9.38 1.84 17.81
C LEU A 87 10.27 0.84 18.55
N LYS A 88 10.70 -0.24 17.89
CA LYS A 88 11.56 -1.26 18.53
C LYS A 88 12.99 -0.77 18.83
N TYR A 89 13.40 0.36 18.27
CA TYR A 89 14.72 0.96 18.46
C TYR A 89 14.68 2.23 19.32
N LEU A 90 13.55 2.47 19.99
CA LEU A 90 13.35 3.52 21.00
C LEU A 90 13.40 2.90 22.40
#